data_AF-A0A914Q397-F1
#
_entry.id   AF-A0A914Q397-F1
#
_cell.length_a   1.000
_cell.length_b   1.000
_cell.length_c   1.000
_cell.angle_alpha   90.00
_cell.angle_beta   90.00
_cell.angle_gamma   90.00
#
_symmetry.space_group_name_H-M   'P 1'
#
loop_
_entity.id
_entity.type
_entity.pdbx_description
1 polymer ?
#
loop_
_entity_poly.entity_id
_entity_poly.type
_entity_poly.pdbx_seq_one_letter_code
_entity_poly.pdbx_strand_id
1 'polypeptide(L)'
;MIRRLRPDLGIRYNIIDSDPNAIYEYIYQINAQKPTGEIAFKTMSLKYGWAKRPMLNRITQMDPKVPISFLFGSRSWVSSSSGYKVQEERPQSYVDVNIISNAGHHVYADNQEEFNSVIRNICKTVEINQDLK
;
A
#
# COMPACT_ATOMS: atom_id res chain seq x y z
N MET A 1 16.99 18.90 1.36
CA MET A 1 17.50 18.10 0.22
C MET A 1 16.37 17.63 -0.69
N ILE A 2 15.36 16.89 -0.20
CA ILE A 2 14.22 16.38 -1.00
C ILE A 2 13.47 17.50 -1.73
N ARG A 3 13.17 18.62 -1.07
CA ARG A 3 12.49 19.77 -1.70
C ARG A 3 13.18 20.30 -2.96
N ARG A 4 14.52 20.20 -3.05
CA ARG A 4 15.26 20.61 -4.25
C ARG A 4 15.16 19.58 -5.37
N LEU A 5 15.11 18.28 -5.03
CA LEU A 5 15.05 17.19 -5.98
C LEU A 5 13.62 16.90 -6.48
N ARG A 6 12.62 17.17 -5.64
CA ARG A 6 11.20 16.90 -5.87
C ARG A 6 10.33 18.07 -5.41
N PRO A 7 10.49 19.25 -6.02
CA PRO A 7 9.71 20.45 -5.64
C PRO A 7 8.21 20.29 -5.96
N ASP A 8 7.85 19.34 -6.82
CA ASP A 8 6.49 19.02 -7.21
C ASP A 8 5.64 18.44 -6.07
N LEU A 9 6.26 17.82 -5.06
CA LEU A 9 5.55 17.10 -3.99
C LEU A 9 4.65 18.02 -3.18
N GLY A 10 5.08 19.26 -2.93
CA GLY A 10 4.28 20.25 -2.20
C GLY A 10 2.99 20.62 -2.92
N ILE A 11 3.00 20.65 -4.26
CA ILE A 11 1.79 20.91 -5.07
C ILE A 11 0.95 19.65 -5.15
N ARG A 12 1.58 18.51 -5.42
CA ARG A 12 0.90 17.22 -5.61
C ARG A 12 0.12 16.76 -4.38
N TYR A 13 0.71 16.92 -3.20
CA TYR A 13 0.13 16.51 -1.93
C TYR A 13 -0.34 17.71 -1.10
N ASN A 14 -0.66 18.82 -1.77
CA ASN A 14 -1.21 19.98 -1.10
C ASN A 14 -2.60 19.62 -0.56
N ILE A 15 -2.68 19.28 0.72
CA ILE A 15 -3.96 19.15 1.41
C ILE A 15 -4.52 20.56 1.50
N ILE A 16 -5.72 20.77 0.97
CA ILE A 16 -6.44 22.05 1.04
C ILE A 16 -6.45 22.47 2.52
N ASP A 17 -5.94 23.68 2.81
CA ASP A 17 -5.73 24.29 4.14
C ASP A 17 -4.51 23.84 4.98
N SER A 18 -3.56 23.10 4.40
CA SER A 18 -2.30 22.69 5.08
C SER A 18 -1.06 23.39 4.54
N ASP A 19 0.00 23.48 5.36
CA ASP A 19 1.32 23.99 4.94
C ASP A 19 1.87 23.17 3.75
N PRO A 20 2.13 23.78 2.58
CA PRO A 20 2.71 23.09 1.42
C PRO A 20 4.07 22.43 1.71
N ASN A 21 4.73 22.79 2.82
CA ASN A 21 5.98 22.18 3.27
C ASN A 21 5.78 20.93 4.14
N ALA A 22 4.57 20.64 4.59
CA ALA A 22 4.29 19.53 5.50
C ALA A 22 4.77 18.19 4.92
N ILE A 23 4.64 17.96 3.61
CA ILE A 23 5.12 16.74 2.96
C ILE A 23 6.65 16.58 3.04
N TYR A 24 7.41 17.69 2.97
CA TYR A 24 8.87 17.63 3.07
C TYR A 24 9.31 17.35 4.50
N GLU A 25 8.63 17.94 5.48
CA GLU A 25 8.89 17.68 6.89
C GLU A 25 8.51 16.25 7.24
N TYR A 26 7.36 15.77 6.78
CA TYR A 26 6.95 14.37 6.91
C TYR A 26 8.03 13.41 6.37
N ILE A 27 8.50 13.62 5.14
CA ILE A 27 9.54 12.79 4.53
C ILE A 27 10.84 12.87 5.35
N TYR A 28 11.20 14.04 5.86
CA TYR A 28 12.38 14.17 6.71
C TYR A 28 12.23 13.36 7.99
N GLN A 29 11.12 13.53 8.72
CA GLN A 29 10.90 12.89 10.02
C GLN A 29 10.86 11.36 9.94
N ILE A 30 10.26 10.78 8.88
CA ILE A 30 10.24 9.32 8.71
C ILE A 30 11.62 8.72 8.36
N ASN A 31 12.57 9.54 7.88
CA ASN A 31 13.92 9.10 7.49
C ASN A 31 15.04 9.68 8.38
N ALA A 32 14.73 10.53 9.36
CA ALA A 32 15.73 11.18 10.22
C ALA A 32 16.33 10.22 11.26
N GLN A 33 15.64 9.13 11.56
CA GLN A 33 16.08 8.11 12.51
C GLN A 33 17.06 7.11 11.87
N LYS A 34 17.42 6.05 12.61
CA LYS A 34 18.22 4.96 12.06
C LYS A 34 17.52 4.37 10.83
N PRO A 35 18.24 4.08 9.73
CA PRO A 35 17.66 3.70 8.44
C PRO A 35 17.18 2.23 8.42
N THR A 36 16.39 1.82 9.41
CA THR A 36 15.92 0.44 9.55
C THR A 36 15.01 0.06 8.39
N GLY A 37 14.20 0.99 7.90
CA GLY A 37 13.34 0.79 6.74
C GLY A 37 14.13 0.55 5.45
N GLU A 38 15.14 1.36 5.19
CA GLU A 38 16.00 1.24 4.00
C GLU A 38 16.88 -0.01 4.05
N ILE A 39 17.40 -0.35 5.23
CA ILE A 39 18.13 -1.61 5.44
C ILE A 39 17.21 -2.80 5.20
N ALA A 40 15.99 -2.79 5.76
CA ALA A 40 15.01 -3.86 5.55
C ALA A 40 14.63 -3.98 4.08
N PHE A 41 14.29 -2.88 3.42
CA PHE A 41 13.95 -2.85 2.00
C PHE A 41 15.11 -3.36 1.14
N LYS A 42 16.34 -2.91 1.38
CA LYS A 42 17.55 -3.39 0.68
C LYS A 42 17.80 -4.87 0.92
N THR A 43 17.50 -5.38 2.11
CA THR A 43 17.69 -6.80 2.46
C THR A 43 16.65 -7.69 1.77
N MET A 44 15.43 -7.20 1.62
CA MET A 44 14.31 -7.92 1.00
C MET A 44 14.26 -7.79 -0.52
N SER A 45 15.04 -6.87 -1.10
CA SER A 45 15.02 -6.57 -2.53
C SER A 45 16.35 -6.87 -3.22
N LEU A 46 16.28 -7.30 -4.48
CA LEU A 46 17.38 -7.38 -5.44
C LEU A 46 17.55 -6.01 -6.12
N LYS A 47 18.47 -5.94 -7.10
CA LYS A 47 18.65 -4.74 -7.95
C LYS A 47 17.30 -4.31 -8.55
N TYR A 48 17.13 -3.01 -8.70
CA TYR A 48 15.92 -2.37 -9.22
C TYR A 48 14.64 -2.54 -8.38
N GLY A 49 14.72 -3.13 -7.18
CA GLY A 49 13.59 -3.23 -6.25
C GLY A 49 12.81 -4.56 -6.35
N TRP A 50 13.38 -5.57 -7.01
CA TRP A 50 12.68 -6.85 -7.21
C TRP A 50 12.69 -7.63 -5.90
N ALA A 51 11.57 -8.24 -5.51
CA ALA A 51 11.54 -9.03 -4.28
C ALA A 51 12.54 -10.20 -4.35
N LYS A 52 13.46 -10.28 -3.37
CA LYS A 52 14.43 -11.38 -3.25
C LYS A 52 13.75 -12.73 -2.97
N ARG A 53 12.63 -12.70 -2.24
CA ARG A 53 11.78 -13.86 -1.94
C ARG A 53 10.31 -13.47 -2.12
N PRO A 54 9.79 -13.47 -3.36
CA PRO A 54 8.42 -13.03 -3.68
C PRO A 54 7.38 -13.74 -2.82
N MET A 55 6.38 -12.99 -2.33
CA MET A 55 5.27 -13.55 -1.53
C MET A 55 4.40 -14.50 -2.36
N LEU A 56 4.14 -14.16 -3.63
CA LEU A 56 3.27 -14.93 -4.53
C LEU A 56 3.62 -16.42 -4.54
N ASN A 57 4.90 -16.76 -4.73
CA ASN A 57 5.38 -18.15 -4.79
C ASN A 57 5.17 -18.99 -3.52
N ARG A 58 4.79 -18.35 -2.40
CA ARG A 58 4.60 -18.99 -1.10
C ARG A 58 3.29 -18.60 -0.44
N ILE A 59 2.40 -17.92 -1.16
CA ILE A 59 1.17 -17.38 -0.59
C ILE A 59 0.20 -18.50 -0.19
N THR A 60 0.27 -19.65 -0.85
CA THR A 60 -0.51 -20.86 -0.56
C THR A 60 -0.13 -21.53 0.77
N GLN A 61 1.06 -21.25 1.31
CA GLN A 61 1.52 -21.77 2.60
C GLN A 61 0.96 -20.98 3.79
N MET A 62 0.39 -19.80 3.55
CA MET A 62 -0.25 -19.01 4.61
C MET A 62 -1.57 -19.65 5.01
N ASP A 63 -1.90 -19.64 6.30
CA ASP A 63 -3.15 -20.20 6.84
C ASP A 63 -4.36 -19.70 6.02
N PRO A 64 -5.23 -20.61 5.50
CA PRO A 64 -6.41 -20.22 4.74
C PRO A 64 -7.38 -19.28 5.47
N LYS A 65 -7.35 -19.27 6.81
CA LYS A 65 -8.20 -18.42 7.66
C LYS A 65 -7.74 -16.98 7.72
N VAL A 66 -6.55 -16.64 7.21
CA VAL A 66 -6.06 -15.26 7.17
C VAL A 66 -6.65 -14.58 5.93
N PRO A 67 -7.59 -13.62 6.09
CA PRO A 67 -8.15 -12.87 4.98
C PRO A 67 -7.11 -11.89 4.40
N ILE A 68 -7.15 -11.65 3.10
CA ILE A 68 -6.29 -10.66 2.43
C ILE A 68 -7.16 -9.68 1.64
N SER A 69 -6.90 -8.39 1.81
CA SER A 69 -7.43 -7.36 0.93
C SER A 69 -6.28 -6.59 0.29
N PHE A 70 -6.22 -6.60 -1.04
CA PHE A 70 -5.27 -5.81 -1.81
C PHE A 70 -5.91 -4.48 -2.22
N LEU A 71 -5.16 -3.39 -2.08
CA LEU A 71 -5.55 -2.06 -2.57
C LEU A 71 -4.50 -1.60 -3.58
N PHE A 72 -4.92 -1.39 -4.83
CA PHE A 72 -4.06 -0.90 -5.91
C PHE A 72 -4.57 0.44 -6.44
N GLY A 73 -3.68 1.33 -6.86
CA GLY A 73 -4.08 2.54 -7.57
C GLY A 73 -4.24 2.28 -9.06
N SER A 74 -5.27 2.85 -9.69
CA SER A 74 -5.56 2.66 -11.12
C SER A 74 -4.48 3.21 -12.06
N ARG A 75 -3.58 4.08 -11.57
CA ARG A 75 -2.46 4.67 -12.31
C ARG A 75 -1.10 4.24 -11.75
N SER A 76 -1.07 3.16 -10.95
CA SER A 76 0.17 2.61 -10.40
C SER A 76 0.98 1.88 -11.46
N TRP A 77 2.29 2.05 -11.44
CA TRP A 77 3.24 1.23 -12.20
C TRP A 77 3.35 -0.22 -11.67
N VAL A 78 2.91 -0.47 -10.44
CA VAL A 78 2.77 -1.81 -9.86
C VAL A 78 1.42 -2.38 -10.25
N SER A 79 1.42 -3.50 -10.96
CA SER A 79 0.22 -4.14 -11.51
C SER A 79 -0.64 -4.85 -10.45
N SER A 80 -1.95 -4.66 -10.55
CA SER A 80 -2.95 -5.38 -9.76
C SER A 80 -3.10 -6.86 -10.12
N SER A 81 -2.53 -7.30 -11.26
CA SER A 81 -2.55 -8.70 -11.70
C SER A 81 -2.03 -9.68 -10.64
N SER A 82 -1.06 -9.25 -9.83
CA SER A 82 -0.54 -10.04 -8.72
C SER A 82 -1.60 -10.32 -7.64
N GLY A 83 -2.50 -9.37 -7.34
CA GLY A 83 -3.58 -9.58 -6.39
C GLY A 83 -4.62 -10.58 -6.90
N TYR A 84 -5.01 -10.48 -8.18
CA TYR A 84 -5.91 -11.45 -8.81
C TYR A 84 -5.28 -12.85 -8.87
N LYS A 85 -3.97 -12.94 -9.14
CA LYS A 85 -3.24 -14.21 -9.07
C LYS A 85 -3.29 -14.84 -7.69
N VAL A 86 -3.15 -14.04 -6.62
CA VAL A 86 -3.31 -14.52 -5.24
C VAL A 86 -4.74 -14.99 -4.98
N GLN A 87 -5.74 -14.28 -5.50
CA GLN A 87 -7.15 -14.67 -5.38
C GLN A 87 -7.42 -16.03 -6.04
N GLU A 88 -6.85 -16.28 -7.22
CA GLU A 88 -6.91 -17.58 -7.90
C GLU A 88 -6.17 -18.69 -7.11
N GLU A 89 -4.99 -18.40 -6.57
CA GLU A 89 -4.16 -19.38 -5.85
C GLU A 89 -4.67 -19.71 -4.45
N ARG A 90 -5.63 -18.94 -3.91
CA ARG A 90 -6.22 -19.15 -2.58
C ARG A 90 -7.74 -19.30 -2.63
N PRO A 91 -8.28 -20.31 -3.33
CA PRO A 91 -9.72 -20.47 -3.55
C PRO A 91 -10.53 -20.78 -2.28
N GLN A 92 -9.85 -21.20 -1.19
CA GLN A 92 -10.46 -21.51 0.11
C GLN A 92 -10.24 -20.40 1.15
N SER A 93 -9.84 -19.21 0.72
CA SER A 93 -9.56 -18.07 1.59
C SER A 93 -10.28 -16.83 1.09
N TYR A 94 -10.62 -15.93 2.00
CA TYR A 94 -11.06 -14.59 1.61
C TYR A 94 -9.89 -13.82 1.02
N VAL A 95 -10.00 -13.48 -0.26
CA VAL A 95 -9.09 -12.58 -0.96
C VAL A 95 -9.92 -11.57 -1.73
N ASP A 96 -9.71 -10.29 -1.45
CA ASP A 96 -10.38 -9.19 -2.12
C ASP A 96 -9.38 -8.26 -2.81
N VAL A 97 -9.75 -7.68 -3.94
CA VAL A 97 -8.89 -6.82 -4.76
C VAL A 97 -9.64 -5.53 -5.09
N ASN A 98 -9.20 -4.44 -4.47
CA ASN A 98 -9.79 -3.12 -4.61
C ASN A 98 -8.89 -2.23 -5.48
N ILE A 99 -9.48 -1.56 -6.47
CA ILE A 99 -8.79 -0.58 -7.31
C ILE A 99 -9.27 0.82 -6.90
N ILE A 100 -8.34 1.63 -6.39
CA ILE A 100 -8.59 3.03 -6.01
C ILE A 100 -8.45 3.90 -7.25
N SER A 101 -9.51 4.63 -7.58
CA SER A 101 -9.57 5.48 -8.76
C SER A 101 -8.64 6.69 -8.62
N ASN A 102 -8.10 7.15 -9.76
CA ASN A 102 -7.22 8.32 -9.86
C ASN A 102 -5.98 8.31 -8.94
N ALA A 103 -5.57 7.14 -8.44
CA ALA A 103 -4.44 6.99 -7.53
C ALA A 103 -3.25 6.25 -8.18
N GLY A 104 -2.03 6.64 -7.79
CA GLY A 104 -0.80 5.93 -8.10
C GLY A 104 -0.46 4.87 -7.05
N HIS A 105 0.84 4.63 -6.82
CA HIS A 105 1.28 3.59 -5.88
C HIS A 105 0.95 3.91 -4.41
N HIS A 106 1.05 5.18 -4.01
CA HIS A 106 0.72 5.64 -2.66
C HIS A 106 -0.76 6.03 -2.60
N VAL A 107 -1.65 5.04 -2.69
CA VAL A 107 -3.11 5.23 -2.79
C VAL A 107 -3.69 6.08 -1.65
N TYR A 108 -3.15 5.92 -0.44
CA TYR A 108 -3.55 6.65 0.75
C TYR A 108 -3.26 8.16 0.66
N ALA A 109 -2.30 8.56 -0.17
CA ALA A 109 -1.89 9.95 -0.35
C ALA A 109 -2.50 10.57 -1.62
N ASP A 110 -2.65 9.78 -2.70
CA ASP A 110 -3.18 10.29 -3.97
C ASP A 110 -4.73 10.39 -3.97
N ASN A 111 -5.46 9.51 -3.27
CA ASN A 111 -6.92 9.58 -3.12
C ASN A 111 -7.35 9.09 -1.73
N GLN A 112 -7.12 9.94 -0.73
CA GLN A 112 -7.38 9.63 0.68
C GLN A 112 -8.85 9.30 0.97
N GLU A 113 -9.80 9.92 0.28
CA GLU A 113 -11.23 9.76 0.55
C GLU A 113 -11.71 8.36 0.18
N GLU A 114 -11.41 7.92 -1.04
CA GLU A 114 -11.76 6.58 -1.53
C GLU A 114 -10.98 5.51 -0.76
N PHE A 115 -9.68 5.71 -0.53
CA PHE A 115 -8.87 4.81 0.29
C PHE A 115 -9.49 4.61 1.69
N ASN A 116 -9.82 5.70 2.38
CA ASN A 116 -10.40 5.63 3.72
C ASN A 116 -11.79 4.99 3.71
N SER A 117 -12.58 5.21 2.65
CA SER A 117 -13.88 4.55 2.47
C SER A 117 -13.72 3.04 2.35
N VAL A 118 -12.79 2.58 1.51
CA VAL A 118 -12.49 1.15 1.32
C VAL A 118 -11.99 0.52 2.62
N ILE A 119 -11.04 1.16 3.33
CA ILE A 119 -10.55 0.66 4.62
C ILE A 119 -11.67 0.52 5.65
N ARG A 120 -12.56 1.53 5.77
CA ARG A 120 -13.71 1.45 6.69
C ARG A 120 -14.64 0.30 6.35
N ASN A 121 -14.88 0.06 5.06
CA ASN A 121 -15.71 -1.07 4.63
C ASN A 121 -15.06 -2.41 4.97
N ILE A 122 -13.75 -2.56 4.72
CA ILE A 122 -12.98 -3.76 5.10
C ILE A 122 -13.08 -3.99 6.62
N CYS A 123 -12.87 -2.96 7.44
CA CYS A 123 -12.99 -3.08 8.90
C CYS A 123 -14.38 -3.55 9.33
N LYS A 124 -15.45 -2.95 8.79
CA LYS A 124 -16.83 -3.37 9.08
C LYS A 124 -17.09 -4.82 8.67
N THR A 125 -16.57 -5.25 7.53
CA THR A 125 -16.67 -6.66 7.08
C THR A 125 -15.95 -7.60 8.05
N VAL A 126 -14.79 -7.21 8.58
CA VAL A 126 -14.08 -8.02 9.58
C VAL A 126 -14.87 -8.09 10.89
N GLU A 127 -15.44 -6.98 11.36
CA GLU A 127 -16.27 -6.93 12.58
C GLU A 127 -17.52 -7.83 12.45
N ILE A 128 -18.29 -7.68 11.37
CA ILE A 128 -19.50 -8.50 11.13
C ILE A 128 -19.17 -10.00 11.07
N ASN A 129 -18.05 -10.37 10.45
CA ASN A 129 -17.65 -11.78 10.33
C ASN A 129 -17.01 -12.34 11.61
N GLN A 130 -16.68 -11.51 12.59
CA GLN A 130 -16.31 -11.98 13.93
C GLN A 130 -17.54 -12.40 14.74
N ASP A 131 -18.71 -11.84 14.46
CA ASP A 131 -19.99 -12.18 15.10
C ASP A 131 -20.62 -13.50 14.60
N LEU A 132 -20.00 -14.16 13.61
CA LEU A 132 -20.43 -15.44 13.03
C LEU A 132 -19.59 -16.64 13.51
N LYS A 133 -18.77 -16.46 14.56
CA LYS A 133 -18.01 -17.55 15.18
C LYS A 133 -18.75 -18.18 16.37
#